data_AF-A0A7C1H0D4-F1
#
_entry.id   AF-A0A7C1H0D4-F1
#
_cell.length_a   1.000
_cell.length_b   1.000
_cell.length_c   1.000
_cell.angle_alpha   90.00
_cell.angle_beta   90.00
_cell.angle_gamma   90.00
#
_symmetry.space_group_name_H-M   'P 1'
#
loop_
_entity.id
_entity.type
_entity.pdbx_description
1 polymer ?
#
loop_
_entity_poly.entity_id
_entity_poly.type
_entity_poly.pdbx_seq_one_letter_code
_entity_poly.pdbx_strand_id
1 'polypeptide(L)'
;MLTNKSLFRIYFFLFTMLLSFFIASGEETGEQDDVDKAYKIAYKYILDEQWDNALKAFKKLIQDYPQSKWVDDSHFWQCFAREKKGEDLESVFKCYESFITKYRSSKWVDDARTNMIRIGQQLAKSGKPEY
;
A
#
# COMPACT_ATOMS: atom_id res chain seq x y z
N MET A 1 -18.44 -47.69 19.19
CA MET A 1 -18.30 -47.07 20.53
C MET A 1 -17.01 -46.26 20.57
N LEU A 2 -17.08 -44.94 20.44
CA LEU A 2 -15.92 -44.08 20.68
C LEU A 2 -15.61 -44.09 22.18
N THR A 3 -14.37 -44.43 22.57
CA THR A 3 -13.97 -44.49 23.97
C THR A 3 -13.72 -43.08 24.51
N ASN A 4 -13.91 -42.87 25.81
CA ASN A 4 -13.83 -41.56 26.48
C ASN A 4 -12.50 -40.80 26.20
N LYS A 5 -11.40 -41.54 25.94
CA LYS A 5 -10.09 -40.99 25.56
C LYS A 5 -10.06 -40.36 24.16
N SER A 6 -10.84 -40.88 23.21
CA SER A 6 -10.94 -40.35 21.85
C SER A 6 -11.76 -39.05 21.78
N LEU A 7 -12.81 -38.95 22.60
CA LEU A 7 -13.59 -37.73 22.75
C LEU A 7 -12.77 -36.60 23.39
N PHE A 8 -12.01 -36.89 24.45
CA PHE A 8 -11.15 -35.90 25.10
C PHE A 8 -10.12 -35.29 24.13
N ARG A 9 -9.51 -36.11 23.26
CA ARG A 9 -8.59 -35.62 22.23
C ARG A 9 -9.26 -34.66 21.24
N ILE A 10 -10.47 -34.98 20.79
CA ILE A 10 -11.23 -34.13 19.87
C ILE A 10 -11.58 -32.80 20.53
N TYR A 11 -12.07 -32.81 21.78
CA TYR A 11 -12.37 -31.57 22.50
C TYR A 11 -11.12 -30.75 22.79
N PHE A 12 -9.96 -31.39 23.06
CA PHE A 12 -8.70 -30.70 23.23
C PHE A 12 -8.25 -30.01 21.93
N PHE A 13 -8.36 -30.67 20.77
CA PHE A 13 -8.04 -30.07 19.47
C PHE A 13 -9.01 -28.94 19.07
N LEU A 14 -10.30 -29.09 19.33
CA LEU A 14 -11.29 -28.03 19.08
C LEU A 14 -11.06 -26.83 20.02
N PHE A 15 -10.68 -27.09 21.27
CA PHE A 15 -10.34 -26.06 22.24
C PHE A 15 -9.08 -25.28 21.84
N THR A 16 -8.01 -25.96 21.40
CA THR A 16 -6.80 -25.29 20.92
C THR A 16 -7.02 -24.51 19.62
N MET A 17 -7.85 -25.03 18.71
CA MET A 17 -8.23 -24.34 17.47
C MET A 17 -9.08 -23.08 17.72
N LEU A 18 -9.95 -23.10 18.74
CA LEU A 18 -10.71 -21.91 19.16
C LEU A 18 -9.83 -20.89 19.90
N LEU A 19 -8.87 -21.35 20.71
CA LEU A 19 -7.93 -20.49 21.43
C LEU A 19 -6.99 -19.74 20.48
N SER A 20 -6.51 -20.38 19.41
CA SER A 20 -5.68 -19.73 18.40
C SER A 20 -6.46 -18.73 17.55
N PHE A 21 -7.75 -18.95 17.30
CA PHE A 21 -8.62 -17.98 16.61
C PHE A 21 -8.88 -16.71 17.46
N PHE A 22 -8.87 -16.84 18.79
CA PHE A 22 -9.10 -15.72 19.71
C PHE A 22 -7.84 -14.87 19.95
N ILE A 23 -6.65 -15.45 19.84
CA ILE A 23 -5.38 -14.70 19.96
C ILE A 23 -5.16 -13.83 18.71
N ALA A 24 -5.51 -14.34 17.52
CA ALA A 24 -5.34 -13.60 16.26
C ALA A 24 -6.14 -12.28 16.19
N SER A 25 -7.33 -12.22 16.78
CA SER A 25 -8.18 -11.02 16.72
C SER A 25 -7.76 -9.89 17.66
N GLY A 26 -6.92 -10.17 18.67
CA GLY A 26 -6.46 -9.17 19.65
C GLY A 26 -5.32 -8.28 19.14
N GLU A 27 -4.45 -8.82 18.29
CA GLU A 27 -3.23 -8.14 17.81
C GLU A 27 -3.48 -7.33 16.52
N GLU A 28 -4.38 -7.80 15.65
CA GLU A 28 -4.76 -7.15 14.39
C GLU A 28 -5.34 -5.73 14.58
N THR A 29 -6.06 -5.48 15.68
CA THR A 29 -6.70 -4.17 15.92
C THR A 29 -5.69 -3.06 16.22
N GLY A 30 -4.62 -3.35 16.95
CA GLY A 30 -3.58 -2.38 17.29
C GLY A 30 -2.70 -2.03 16.08
N GLU A 31 -2.30 -3.03 15.30
CA GLU A 31 -1.53 -2.81 14.07
C GLU A 31 -2.34 -2.02 13.03
N GLN A 32 -3.63 -2.33 12.89
CA GLN A 32 -4.53 -1.62 11.97
C GLN A 32 -4.71 -0.14 12.35
N ASP A 33 -4.86 0.16 13.64
CA ASP A 33 -4.99 1.54 14.12
C ASP A 33 -3.70 2.34 13.88
N ASP A 34 -2.53 1.71 14.06
CA ASP A 34 -1.26 2.37 13.89
C ASP A 34 -0.92 2.64 12.42
N VAL A 35 -1.23 1.71 11.51
CA VAL A 35 -1.06 1.96 10.08
C VAL A 35 -2.06 2.99 9.54
N ASP A 36 -3.29 3.02 10.05
CA ASP A 36 -4.27 4.06 9.68
C ASP A 36 -3.80 5.46 10.10
N LYS A 37 -3.17 5.60 11.28
CA LYS A 37 -2.54 6.85 11.72
C LYS A 37 -1.34 7.20 10.84
N ALA A 38 -0.46 6.24 10.55
CA ALA A 38 0.70 6.45 9.69
C ALA A 38 0.28 6.96 8.29
N TYR A 39 -0.76 6.36 7.71
CA TYR A 39 -1.30 6.80 6.43
C TYR A 39 -1.85 8.22 6.50
N LYS A 40 -2.65 8.54 7.53
CA LYS A 40 -3.20 9.91 7.72
C LYS A 40 -2.10 10.97 7.82
N ILE A 41 -1.00 10.68 8.52
CA ILE A 41 0.16 11.58 8.61
C ILE A 41 0.82 11.74 7.24
N ALA A 42 1.09 10.65 6.54
CA ALA A 42 1.72 10.69 5.21
C ALA A 42 0.85 11.46 4.20
N TYR A 43 -0.46 11.22 4.22
CA TYR A 43 -1.41 11.91 3.36
C TYR A 43 -1.58 13.39 3.74
N LYS A 44 -1.50 13.75 5.03
CA LYS A 44 -1.46 15.16 5.42
C LYS A 44 -0.27 15.90 4.79
N TYR A 45 0.89 15.27 4.68
CA TYR A 45 2.02 15.88 3.96
C TYR A 45 1.74 16.09 2.46
N ILE A 46 0.91 15.27 1.82
CA ILE A 46 0.44 15.53 0.45
C ILE A 46 -0.45 16.77 0.42
N LEU A 47 -1.42 16.86 1.34
CA LEU A 47 -2.34 17.99 1.41
C LEU A 47 -1.64 19.32 1.73
N ASP A 48 -0.58 19.26 2.53
CA ASP A 48 0.24 20.41 2.91
C ASP A 48 1.37 20.68 1.89
N GLU A 49 1.41 19.97 0.76
CA GLU A 49 2.42 20.07 -0.30
C GLU A 49 3.87 19.82 0.14
N GLN A 50 4.05 19.12 1.26
CA GLN A 50 5.35 18.76 1.81
C GLN A 50 5.86 17.46 1.17
N TRP A 51 6.23 17.54 -0.11
CA TRP A 51 6.52 16.37 -0.95
C TRP A 51 7.60 15.45 -0.39
N ASP A 52 8.70 16.00 0.13
CA ASP A 52 9.77 15.19 0.73
C ASP A 52 9.32 14.45 2.00
N ASN A 53 8.52 15.11 2.84
CA ASN A 53 7.97 14.50 4.05
C ASN A 53 6.95 13.41 3.69
N ALA A 54 6.11 13.65 2.68
CA ALA A 54 5.19 12.65 2.16
C ALA A 54 5.93 11.40 1.65
N LEU A 55 6.96 11.58 0.81
CA LEU A 55 7.77 10.48 0.28
C LEU A 55 8.40 9.65 1.40
N LYS A 56 8.99 10.31 2.40
CA LYS A 56 9.59 9.65 3.58
C LYS A 56 8.55 8.89 4.39
N ALA A 57 7.40 9.50 4.65
CA ALA A 57 6.33 8.90 5.45
C ALA A 57 5.71 7.68 4.75
N PHE A 58 5.37 7.77 3.47
CA PHE A 58 4.87 6.62 2.71
C PHE A 58 5.90 5.50 2.57
N LYS A 59 7.19 5.84 2.40
CA LYS A 59 8.25 4.82 2.38
C LYS A 59 8.31 4.05 3.68
N LYS A 60 8.25 4.76 4.82
CA LYS A 60 8.23 4.15 6.14
C LYS A 60 6.99 3.28 6.33
N LEU A 61 5.81 3.77 5.95
CA LEU A 61 4.56 2.99 6.03
C LEU A 61 4.68 1.66 5.28
N ILE A 62 5.16 1.67 4.03
CA ILE A 62 5.32 0.46 3.23
C ILE A 62 6.34 -0.52 3.85
N GLN A 63 7.40 0.00 4.48
CA GLN A 63 8.43 -0.80 5.14
C GLN A 63 7.92 -1.46 6.43
N ASP A 64 7.20 -0.68 7.25
CA ASP A 64 6.72 -1.13 8.55
C ASP A 64 5.45 -1.99 8.43
N TYR A 65 4.60 -1.72 7.43
CA TYR A 65 3.28 -2.36 7.25
C TYR A 65 3.06 -2.86 5.81
N PRO A 66 3.89 -3.80 5.31
CA PRO A 66 3.89 -4.23 3.91
C PRO A 66 2.64 -5.00 3.46
N GLN A 67 1.78 -5.42 4.40
CA GLN A 67 0.50 -6.11 4.11
C GLN A 67 -0.71 -5.21 4.32
N SER A 68 -0.52 -3.93 4.68
CA SER A 68 -1.64 -3.05 4.97
C SER A 68 -2.44 -2.68 3.72
N LYS A 69 -3.72 -2.37 3.93
CA LYS A 69 -4.64 -1.86 2.90
C LYS A 69 -4.21 -0.53 2.25
N TRP A 70 -3.17 0.12 2.79
CA TRP A 70 -2.68 1.42 2.32
C TRP A 70 -1.44 1.33 1.45
N VAL A 71 -0.91 0.13 1.20
CA VAL A 71 0.35 -0.04 0.45
C VAL A 71 0.23 0.48 -0.98
N ASP A 72 -0.86 0.15 -1.67
CA ASP A 72 -1.11 0.63 -3.03
C ASP A 72 -1.36 2.14 -3.05
N ASP A 73 -2.24 2.65 -2.18
CA ASP A 73 -2.45 4.10 -1.99
C ASP A 73 -1.11 4.83 -1.78
N SER A 74 -0.24 4.29 -0.91
CA SER A 74 1.06 4.86 -0.60
C SER A 74 2.00 4.90 -1.80
N HIS A 75 2.02 3.85 -2.63
CA HIS A 75 2.82 3.83 -3.85
C HIS A 75 2.32 4.84 -4.90
N PHE A 76 0.99 4.99 -5.05
CA PHE A 76 0.43 6.04 -5.91
C PHE A 76 0.84 7.43 -5.44
N TRP A 77 0.65 7.73 -4.15
CA TRP A 77 0.99 9.04 -3.60
C TRP A 77 2.49 9.33 -3.64
N GLN A 78 3.35 8.32 -3.60
CA GLN A 78 4.78 8.50 -3.88
C GLN A 78 5.03 8.98 -5.31
N CYS A 79 4.41 8.37 -6.32
CA CYS A 79 4.57 8.82 -7.71
C CYS A 79 4.03 10.25 -7.90
N PHE A 80 2.88 10.57 -7.30
CA PHE A 80 2.31 11.92 -7.29
C PHE A 80 3.25 12.94 -6.63
N ALA A 81 3.79 12.63 -5.45
CA ALA A 81 4.69 13.53 -4.75
C ALA A 81 6.00 13.75 -5.51
N ARG A 82 6.58 12.72 -6.14
CA ARG A 82 7.76 12.85 -7.02
C ARG A 82 7.48 13.80 -8.18
N GLU A 83 6.32 13.65 -8.79
CA GLU A 83 5.88 14.54 -9.86
C GLU A 83 5.77 15.99 -9.37
N LYS A 84 5.06 16.24 -8.27
CA LYS A 84 4.85 17.59 -7.73
C LYS A 84 6.12 18.25 -7.22
N LYS A 85 7.08 17.45 -6.74
CA LYS A 85 8.42 17.90 -6.38
C LYS A 85 9.26 18.31 -7.60
N GLY A 86 8.86 17.92 -8.82
CA GLY A 86 9.60 18.22 -10.04
C GLY A 86 10.76 17.27 -10.29
N GLU A 87 10.64 16.00 -9.88
CA GLU A 87 11.60 14.97 -10.28
C GLU A 87 11.57 14.74 -11.80
N ASP A 88 12.63 14.10 -12.32
CA ASP A 88 12.76 13.79 -13.74
C ASP A 88 11.53 13.03 -14.30
N LEU A 89 11.01 13.47 -15.44
CA LEU A 89 9.76 12.96 -15.99
C LEU A 89 9.84 11.50 -16.42
N GLU A 90 10.99 10.98 -16.87
CA GLU A 90 11.13 9.56 -17.19
C GLU A 90 11.05 8.70 -15.91
N SER A 91 11.67 9.17 -14.83
CA SER A 91 11.57 8.53 -13.51
C SER A 91 10.12 8.51 -13.01
N VAL A 92 9.40 9.62 -13.14
CA VAL A 92 7.98 9.72 -12.73
C VAL A 92 7.10 8.83 -13.61
N PHE A 93 7.33 8.80 -14.93
CA PHE A 93 6.64 7.91 -15.85
C PHE A 93 6.79 6.44 -15.41
N LYS A 94 8.03 6.00 -15.18
CA LYS A 94 8.34 4.64 -14.71
C LYS A 94 7.72 4.32 -13.36
N CYS A 95 7.56 5.32 -12.48
CA CYS A 95 6.87 5.16 -11.20
C CYS A 95 5.40 4.77 -11.42
N TYR A 96 4.67 5.53 -12.24
CA TYR A 96 3.27 5.23 -12.54
C TYR A 96 3.11 3.94 -13.34
N GLU A 97 4.01 3.66 -14.29
CA GLU A 97 4.02 2.39 -15.03
C GLU A 97 4.17 1.18 -14.10
N SER A 98 5.11 1.27 -13.16
CA SER A 98 5.34 0.23 -12.14
C SER A 98 4.12 0.08 -11.23
N PHE A 99 3.48 1.19 -10.84
CA PHE A 99 2.26 1.19 -10.04
C PHE A 99 1.11 0.46 -10.75
N ILE A 100 0.81 0.83 -12.00
CA ILE A 100 -0.27 0.23 -12.80
C ILE A 100 -0.01 -1.26 -13.04
N THR A 101 1.26 -1.64 -13.24
CA THR A 101 1.64 -3.03 -13.47
C THR A 101 1.47 -3.88 -12.20
N LYS A 102 1.87 -3.35 -11.05
CA LYS A 102 1.86 -4.07 -9.77
C LYS A 102 0.49 -4.08 -9.09
N TYR A 103 -0.26 -2.98 -9.14
CA TYR A 103 -1.49 -2.76 -8.38
C TYR A 103 -2.72 -2.64 -9.28
N ARG A 104 -2.93 -3.62 -10.16
CA ARG A 104 -3.96 -3.59 -11.22
C ARG A 104 -5.41 -3.41 -10.72
N SER A 105 -5.68 -3.76 -9.46
CA SER A 105 -7.00 -3.62 -8.83
C SER A 105 -7.12 -2.41 -7.92
N SER A 106 -6.08 -1.58 -7.81
CA SER A 106 -6.14 -0.38 -6.97
C SER A 106 -7.13 0.63 -7.54
N LYS A 107 -7.82 1.34 -6.65
CA LYS A 107 -8.72 2.44 -7.02
C LYS A 107 -7.99 3.59 -7.74
N TRP A 108 -6.66 3.68 -7.62
CA TRP A 108 -5.84 4.74 -8.23
C TRP A 108 -5.30 4.40 -9.62
N VAL A 109 -5.63 3.24 -10.19
CA VAL A 109 -5.09 2.83 -11.50
C VAL A 109 -5.46 3.81 -12.61
N ASP A 110 -6.68 4.32 -12.61
CA ASP A 110 -7.15 5.24 -13.66
C ASP A 110 -6.50 6.62 -13.53
N ASP A 111 -6.33 7.12 -12.30
CA ASP A 111 -5.60 8.36 -12.03
C ASP A 111 -4.12 8.24 -12.38
N ALA A 112 -3.48 7.12 -12.00
CA ALA A 112 -2.10 6.83 -12.36
C ALA A 112 -1.91 6.77 -13.88
N ARG A 113 -2.84 6.13 -14.60
CA ARG A 113 -2.80 6.03 -16.06
C ARG A 113 -2.96 7.41 -16.69
N THR A 114 -3.87 8.23 -16.19
CA THR A 114 -4.09 9.60 -16.65
C THR A 114 -2.83 10.44 -16.48
N ASN A 115 -2.19 10.38 -15.31
CA ASN A 115 -0.93 11.09 -15.04
C ASN A 115 0.21 10.58 -15.93
N MET A 116 0.35 9.26 -16.07
CA MET A 116 1.37 8.64 -16.93
C MET A 116 1.22 9.07 -18.40
N ILE A 117 0.00 9.07 -18.95
CA ILE A 117 -0.25 9.51 -20.34
C ILE A 117 0.13 10.97 -20.53
N ARG A 118 -0.25 11.85 -19.60
CA ARG A 118 0.11 13.28 -19.68
C ARG A 118 1.63 13.47 -19.67
N ILE A 119 2.34 12.72 -18.81
CA ILE A 119 3.80 12.75 -18.75
C ILE A 119 4.42 12.21 -20.04
N GLY A 120 3.92 11.09 -20.58
CA GLY A 120 4.37 10.53 -21.85
C GLY A 120 4.23 11.52 -23.01
N GLN A 121 3.08 12.19 -23.11
CA GLN A 121 2.87 13.26 -24.09
C GLN A 121 3.86 14.42 -23.94
N GLN A 122 4.23 14.78 -22.71
CA GLN A 122 5.24 15.81 -22.47
C GLN A 122 6.64 15.33 -22.89
N LEU A 123 7.00 14.09 -22.58
CA LEU A 123 8.26 13.46 -22.99
C LEU A 123 8.38 13.39 -24.52
N ALA A 124 7.33 12.93 -25.21
CA ALA A 124 7.27 12.90 -26.67
C ALA A 124 7.49 14.28 -27.29
N LYS A 125 6.81 15.31 -26.77
CA LYS A 125 7.00 16.71 -27.20
C LYS A 125 8.42 17.24 -26.94
N SER A 126 9.10 16.70 -25.94
CA SER A 126 10.49 17.05 -25.60
C SER A 126 11.54 16.29 -26.43
N GLY A 127 11.11 15.48 -27.41
CA GLY A 127 12.01 14.74 -28.30
C GLY A 127 12.25 13.29 -27.91
N LYS A 128 11.42 12.71 -27.02
CA LYS A 128 11.46 11.30 -26.60
C LYS A 128 10.19 10.56 -27.04
N PRO A 129 10.02 10.29 -28.36
CA PRO A 129 8.78 9.77 -28.92
C PRO A 129 8.45 8.31 -28.55
N GLU A 130 9.36 7.61 -27.88
CA GLU A 130 9.15 6.26 -27.36
C GLU A 130 8.18 6.18 -26.17
N TYR A 131 7.84 7.33 -25.56
CA TYR A 131 6.89 7.48 -24.46
C TYR A 131 5.52 7.99 -24.95
#